data_AF-C0EL87-F1
#
_entry.id   AF-C0EL87-F1
#
_cell.length_a   1.000
_cell.length_b   1.000
_cell.length_c   1.000
_cell.angle_alpha   90.00
_cell.angle_beta   90.00
_cell.angle_gamma   90.00
#
_symmetry.space_group_name_H-M   'P 1'
#
loop_
_entity.id
_entity.type
_entity.pdbx_description
1 polymer ?
#
loop_
_entity_poly.entity_id
_entity_poly.type
_entity_poly.pdbx_seq_one_letter_code
_entity_poly.pdbx_strand_id
1 'polypeptide(L)'
;MAEVAAERPSEKGETVTLDDGRIIDGKAFLSPPKKGRLAAIFGDTKTCPQAVRAAQNADVLVHEATFVAGDEETAERVFHSTVSDVAKLALQANVKQLYLTHISARYTEEEQRLMLERQAQTIFPASKVVGDFDVFDI
;
A
#
# COMPACT_ATOMS: atom_id res chain seq x y z
N MET A 1 -19.19 -42.53 29.01
CA MET A 1 -19.29 -42.41 27.54
C MET A 1 -19.57 -40.95 27.26
N ALA A 2 -18.56 -40.19 26.85
CA ALA A 2 -18.71 -38.76 26.61
C ALA A 2 -19.33 -38.55 25.23
N GLU A 3 -20.44 -37.81 25.22
CA GLU A 3 -21.20 -37.39 24.04
C GLU A 3 -20.39 -36.30 23.33
N VAL A 4 -19.91 -36.57 22.12
CA VAL A 4 -19.25 -35.56 21.29
C VAL A 4 -20.34 -34.90 20.46
N ALA A 5 -20.73 -33.68 20.85
CA ALA A 5 -21.68 -32.89 20.09
C ALA A 5 -21.23 -32.80 18.62
N ALA A 6 -22.16 -32.90 17.67
CA ALA A 6 -21.90 -32.68 16.25
C ALA A 6 -21.41 -31.23 16.05
N GLU A 7 -20.10 -31.04 16.13
CA GLU A 7 -19.48 -29.73 15.98
C GLU A 7 -19.56 -29.30 14.52
N ARG A 8 -19.95 -28.03 14.32
CA ARG A 8 -19.93 -27.36 13.02
C ARG A 8 -18.53 -27.53 12.39
N PRO A 9 -18.40 -27.66 11.05
CA PRO A 9 -17.10 -27.71 10.40
C PRO A 9 -16.19 -26.58 10.92
N SER A 10 -15.06 -26.97 11.49
CA SER A 10 -14.09 -26.06 12.12
C SER A 10 -13.58 -25.03 11.12
N GLU A 11 -13.55 -23.75 11.51
CA GLU A 11 -12.96 -22.67 10.70
C GLU A 11 -11.47 -22.89 10.39
N LYS A 12 -10.83 -23.87 11.05
CA LYS A 12 -9.43 -24.26 10.84
C LYS A 12 -9.24 -25.32 9.76
N GLY A 13 -10.33 -25.82 9.16
CA GLY A 13 -10.26 -26.81 8.08
C GLY A 13 -9.80 -28.19 8.54
N GLU A 14 -10.05 -28.51 9.81
CA GLU A 14 -9.69 -29.80 10.40
C GLU A 14 -10.61 -30.91 9.86
N THR A 15 -10.06 -32.13 9.77
CA THR A 15 -10.85 -33.31 9.43
C THR A 15 -11.57 -33.81 10.68
N VAL A 16 -12.90 -33.99 10.59
CA VAL A 16 -13.73 -34.44 11.72
C VAL A 16 -14.37 -35.78 11.38
N THR A 17 -14.34 -36.72 12.33
CA THR A 17 -15.06 -38.00 12.23
C THR A 17 -16.35 -37.93 13.04
N LEU A 18 -17.48 -38.22 12.40
CA LEU A 18 -18.79 -38.27 13.05
C LEU A 18 -19.04 -39.62 13.74
N ASP A 19 -20.01 -39.65 14.64
CA ASP A 19 -20.41 -40.87 15.38
C ASP A 19 -20.88 -42.01 14.47
N ASP A 20 -21.34 -41.70 13.26
CA ASP A 20 -21.73 -42.69 12.24
C ASP A 20 -20.57 -43.16 11.35
N GLY A 21 -19.34 -42.76 11.68
CA GLY A 21 -18.12 -43.14 10.97
C GLY A 21 -17.83 -42.33 9.71
N ARG A 22 -18.67 -41.36 9.33
CA ARG A 22 -18.36 -40.44 8.23
C ARG A 22 -17.19 -39.53 8.60
N ILE A 23 -16.30 -39.32 7.63
CA ILE A 23 -15.16 -38.41 7.75
C ILE A 23 -15.47 -37.16 6.90
N ILE A 24 -15.43 -35.99 7.54
CA ILE A 24 -15.64 -34.69 6.91
C ILE A 24 -14.27 -34.01 6.77
N ASP A 25 -13.84 -33.71 5.55
CA ASP A 25 -12.69 -32.82 5.31
C ASP A 25 -13.14 -31.36 5.44
N GLY A 26 -12.80 -30.72 6.56
CA GLY A 26 -13.13 -29.32 6.81
C GLY A 26 -12.60 -28.37 5.73
N LYS A 27 -11.52 -28.72 5.01
CA LYS A 27 -10.98 -27.89 3.93
C LYS A 27 -11.93 -27.76 2.75
N ALA A 28 -12.77 -28.76 2.49
CA ALA A 28 -13.77 -28.71 1.43
C ALA A 28 -14.86 -27.65 1.68
N PHE A 29 -14.94 -27.13 2.90
CA PHE A 29 -15.92 -26.11 3.32
C PHE A 29 -15.28 -24.74 3.57
N LEU A 30 -13.96 -24.61 3.37
CA LEU A 30 -13.29 -23.32 3.46
C LEU A 30 -13.30 -22.60 2.12
N SER A 31 -13.56 -21.29 2.16
CA SER A 31 -13.31 -20.42 1.01
C SER A 31 -11.81 -20.23 0.80
N PRO A 32 -11.37 -19.88 -0.43
CA PRO A 32 -9.98 -19.52 -0.67
C PRO A 32 -9.51 -18.40 0.28
N PRO A 33 -8.26 -18.42 0.73
CA PRO A 33 -7.73 -17.39 1.61
C PRO A 33 -7.82 -16.02 0.93
N LYS A 34 -8.37 -15.04 1.66
CA LYS A 34 -8.40 -13.65 1.20
C LYS A 34 -7.03 -13.00 1.44
N LYS A 35 -6.43 -12.42 0.40
CA LYS A 35 -5.18 -11.67 0.53
C LYS A 35 -5.41 -10.47 1.47
N GLY A 36 -4.51 -10.27 2.42
CA GLY A 36 -4.51 -9.07 3.27
C GLY A 36 -4.16 -7.81 2.46
N ARG A 37 -4.60 -6.66 2.97
CA ARG A 37 -4.23 -5.34 2.45
C ARG A 37 -2.87 -4.92 2.99
N LEU A 38 -2.04 -4.34 2.13
CA LEU A 38 -0.70 -3.87 2.45
C LEU A 38 -0.59 -2.37 2.20
N ALA A 39 -0.38 -1.60 3.26
CA ALA A 39 -0.06 -0.19 3.18
C ALA A 39 1.41 0.03 3.56
N ALA A 40 2.11 0.81 2.75
CA ALA A 40 3.47 1.24 2.99
C ALA A 40 3.46 2.75 3.26
N ILE A 41 3.89 3.17 4.46
CA ILE A 41 3.85 4.58 4.89
C ILE A 41 5.27 5.00 5.24
N PHE A 42 5.77 5.98 4.51
CA PHE A 42 7.12 6.50 4.63
C PHE A 42 7.08 7.89 5.29
N GLY A 43 8.06 8.15 6.14
CA GLY A 43 8.38 9.52 6.58
C GLY A 43 9.37 10.19 5.63
N ASP A 44 10.02 11.25 6.11
CA ASP A 44 11.04 11.99 5.37
C ASP A 44 12.21 11.09 4.98
N THR A 45 12.48 11.00 3.68
CA THR A 45 13.58 10.20 3.15
C THR A 45 13.85 10.56 1.71
N LYS A 46 15.13 10.44 1.32
CA LYS A 46 15.48 10.28 -0.09
C LYS A 46 15.10 8.90 -0.58
N THR A 47 14.79 8.79 -1.87
CA THR A 47 14.59 7.48 -2.49
C THR A 47 15.86 6.63 -2.43
N CYS A 48 15.68 5.33 -2.20
CA CYS A 48 16.77 4.36 -2.16
C CYS A 48 16.25 2.97 -2.54
N PRO A 49 17.13 2.02 -2.91
CA PRO A 49 16.72 0.65 -3.26
C PRO A 49 15.97 -0.07 -2.12
N GLN A 50 16.27 0.26 -0.87
CA GLN A 50 15.57 -0.27 0.31
C GLN A 50 14.12 0.18 0.35
N ALA A 51 13.83 1.42 -0.07
CA ALA A 51 12.48 1.97 -0.11
C ALA A 51 11.60 1.23 -1.14
N VAL A 52 12.16 0.94 -2.32
CA VAL A 52 11.49 0.10 -3.34
C VAL A 52 11.14 -1.27 -2.76
N ARG A 53 12.11 -1.93 -2.11
CA ARG A 53 11.89 -3.26 -1.51
C ARG A 53 10.84 -3.24 -0.39
N ALA A 54 10.84 -2.20 0.44
CA ALA A 54 9.88 -2.06 1.53
C ALA A 54 8.45 -1.78 1.03
N ALA A 55 8.29 -1.12 -0.11
CA ALA A 55 6.99 -0.83 -0.71
C ALA A 55 6.48 -1.92 -1.68
N GLN A 56 7.25 -2.99 -1.89
CA GLN A 56 6.99 -3.97 -2.95
C GLN A 56 5.58 -4.58 -2.86
N ASN A 57 4.80 -4.44 -3.94
CA ASN A 57 3.43 -4.94 -4.09
C ASN A 57 2.42 -4.40 -3.06
N ALA A 58 2.70 -3.23 -2.47
CA ALA A 58 1.75 -2.55 -1.60
C ALA A 58 0.48 -2.15 -2.37
N ASP A 59 -0.67 -2.24 -1.70
CA ASP A 59 -1.92 -1.70 -2.24
C ASP A 59 -1.85 -0.17 -2.24
N VAL A 60 -1.27 0.42 -1.20
CA VAL A 60 -1.09 1.86 -1.08
C VAL A 60 0.33 2.18 -0.61
N LEU A 61 0.94 3.19 -1.25
CA LEU A 61 2.17 3.84 -0.80
C LEU A 61 1.88 5.30 -0.45
N VAL A 62 2.19 5.70 0.78
CA VAL A 62 2.22 7.10 1.23
C VAL A 62 3.68 7.51 1.37
N HIS A 63 4.11 8.57 0.70
CA HIS A 63 5.51 9.00 0.71
C HIS A 63 5.62 10.52 0.60
N GLU A 64 6.64 11.09 1.24
CA GLU A 64 6.97 12.50 1.10
C GLU A 64 7.41 12.84 -0.33
N ALA A 65 7.02 14.01 -0.83
CA ALA A 65 7.48 14.53 -2.12
C ALA A 65 7.70 16.03 -2.01
N THR A 66 8.64 16.42 -1.16
CA THR A 66 8.89 17.81 -0.77
C THR A 66 9.18 18.71 -1.98
N PHE A 67 9.82 18.19 -3.03
CA PHE A 67 10.30 18.96 -4.17
C PHE A 67 9.61 18.62 -5.51
N VAL A 68 9.54 19.61 -6.39
CA VAL A 68 9.07 19.48 -7.78
C VAL A 68 10.06 18.65 -8.62
N ALA A 69 9.58 18.06 -9.72
CA ALA A 69 10.47 17.50 -10.73
C ALA A 69 11.47 18.56 -11.24
N GLY A 70 12.75 18.20 -11.40
CA GLY A 70 13.82 19.10 -11.83
C GLY A 70 14.64 19.73 -10.70
N ASP A 71 14.27 19.50 -9.44
CA ASP A 71 15.02 19.98 -8.25
C ASP A 71 15.71 18.81 -7.50
N GLU A 72 16.09 17.75 -8.24
CA GLU A 72 16.66 16.51 -7.69
C GLU A 72 17.96 16.75 -6.91
N GLU A 73 18.82 17.66 -7.39
CA GLU A 73 20.08 18.00 -6.70
C GLU A 73 19.83 18.62 -5.32
N THR A 74 18.84 19.51 -5.21
CA THR A 74 18.46 20.09 -3.93
C THR A 74 17.89 19.02 -3.01
N ALA A 75 16.95 18.21 -3.52
CA ALA A 75 16.32 17.14 -2.77
C ALA A 75 17.36 16.16 -2.20
N GLU A 76 18.33 15.75 -3.01
CA GLU A 76 19.42 14.86 -2.59
C GLU A 76 20.27 15.47 -1.47
N ARG A 77 20.62 16.76 -1.59
CA ARG A 77 21.44 17.46 -0.59
C ARG A 77 20.75 17.58 0.76
N VAL A 78 19.42 17.71 0.78
CA VAL A 78 18.63 17.82 2.02
C VAL A 78 17.95 16.51 2.43
N PHE A 79 18.29 15.39 1.79
CA PHE A 79 17.77 14.05 2.08
C PHE A 79 16.25 13.90 1.94
N HIS A 80 15.68 14.63 0.98
CA HIS A 80 14.27 14.55 0.61
C HIS A 80 14.08 13.92 -0.78
N SER A 81 12.83 13.75 -1.19
CA SER A 81 12.48 13.22 -2.51
C SER A 81 11.75 14.25 -3.37
N THR A 82 11.96 14.17 -4.69
CA THR A 82 11.10 14.87 -5.66
C THR A 82 9.86 14.04 -5.98
N VAL A 83 8.82 14.69 -6.47
CA VAL A 83 7.63 14.04 -7.04
C VAL A 83 8.01 12.96 -8.08
N SER A 84 8.99 13.24 -8.94
CA SER A 84 9.48 12.31 -9.96
C SER A 84 10.13 11.07 -9.36
N ASP A 85 10.94 11.23 -8.32
CA ASP A 85 11.65 10.12 -7.68
C ASP A 85 10.68 9.14 -7.04
N VAL A 86 9.68 9.69 -6.34
CA VAL A 86 8.65 8.88 -5.67
C VAL A 86 7.76 8.17 -6.69
N ALA A 87 7.39 8.84 -7.78
CA ALA A 87 6.60 8.21 -8.84
C ALA A 87 7.36 7.04 -9.51
N LYS A 88 8.68 7.19 -9.72
CA LYS A 88 9.53 6.09 -10.23
C LYS A 88 9.62 4.95 -9.21
N LEU A 89 9.76 5.26 -7.92
CA LEU A 89 9.79 4.26 -6.85
C LEU A 89 8.48 3.47 -6.82
N ALA A 90 7.33 4.14 -6.88
CA ALA A 90 6.02 3.51 -6.91
C ALA A 90 5.86 2.55 -8.10
N LEU A 91 6.29 2.98 -9.29
CA LEU A 91 6.30 2.16 -10.49
C LEU A 91 7.20 0.92 -10.32
N GLN A 92 8.41 1.09 -9.80
CA GLN A 92 9.36 -0.01 -9.57
C GLN A 92 8.88 -1.00 -8.50
N ALA A 93 8.26 -0.51 -7.44
CA ALA A 93 7.73 -1.31 -6.34
C ALA A 93 6.41 -2.02 -6.71
N ASN A 94 5.83 -1.75 -7.89
CA ASN A 94 4.56 -2.34 -8.32
C ASN A 94 3.43 -2.11 -7.30
N VAL A 95 3.33 -0.87 -6.80
CA VAL A 95 2.22 -0.48 -5.91
C VAL A 95 0.95 -0.22 -6.71
N LYS A 96 -0.23 -0.30 -6.08
CA LYS A 96 -1.49 0.01 -6.78
C LYS A 96 -1.84 1.49 -6.77
N GLN A 97 -1.52 2.20 -5.70
CA GLN A 97 -1.84 3.61 -5.51
C GLN A 97 -0.72 4.35 -4.77
N LEU A 98 -0.40 5.57 -5.21
CA LEU A 98 0.58 6.47 -4.60
C LEU A 98 -0.14 7.72 -4.07
N TYR A 99 0.15 8.04 -2.81
CA TYR A 99 -0.26 9.27 -2.14
C TYR A 99 0.98 10.09 -1.77
N LEU A 100 1.07 11.28 -2.36
CA LEU A 100 2.16 12.23 -2.16
C LEU A 100 1.76 13.19 -1.04
N THR A 101 2.55 13.20 0.03
CA THR A 101 2.36 14.06 1.21
C THR A 101 3.62 14.89 1.47
N HIS A 102 3.62 15.67 2.56
CA HIS A 102 4.76 16.48 3.00
C HIS A 102 5.27 17.39 1.86
N ILE A 103 4.33 18.05 1.17
CA ILE A 103 4.64 18.98 0.09
C ILE A 103 5.20 20.27 0.69
N SER A 104 6.27 20.81 0.10
CA SER A 104 6.85 22.08 0.55
C SER A 104 5.81 23.20 0.58
N ALA A 105 5.86 24.03 1.63
CA ALA A 105 5.05 25.24 1.77
C ALA A 105 5.26 26.28 0.64
N ARG A 106 6.18 26.03 -0.30
CA ARG A 106 6.32 26.80 -1.55
C ARG A 106 5.18 26.51 -2.56
N TYR A 107 4.48 25.39 -2.39
CA TYR A 107 3.42 24.89 -3.28
C TYR A 107 2.08 24.80 -2.54
N THR A 108 1.61 25.92 -1.97
CA THR A 108 0.37 25.97 -1.19
C THR A 108 -0.87 26.12 -2.06
N GLU A 109 -0.75 26.78 -3.21
CA GLU A 109 -1.88 27.04 -4.08
C GLU A 109 -2.36 25.76 -4.76
N GLU A 110 -3.68 25.62 -4.91
CA GLU A 110 -4.31 24.44 -5.50
C GLU A 110 -3.75 24.13 -6.89
N GLU A 111 -3.51 25.15 -7.71
CA GLU A 111 -2.94 25.00 -9.05
C GLU A 111 -1.52 24.42 -9.01
N GLN A 112 -0.70 24.83 -8.03
CA GLN A 112 0.65 24.30 -7.86
C GLN A 112 0.60 22.83 -7.42
N ARG A 113 -0.30 22.48 -6.50
CA ARG A 113 -0.51 21.10 -6.05
C ARG A 113 -1.00 20.20 -7.18
N LEU A 114 -1.92 20.69 -8.02
CA LEU A 114 -2.39 19.99 -9.20
C LEU A 114 -1.27 19.80 -10.24
N MET A 115 -0.39 20.78 -10.39
CA MET A 115 0.79 20.66 -11.24
C MET A 115 1.71 19.53 -10.77
N LEU A 116 1.99 19.45 -9.46
CA LEU A 116 2.77 18.34 -8.87
C LEU A 116 2.09 16.99 -9.09
N GLU A 117 0.78 16.89 -8.86
CA GLU A 117 0.03 15.66 -9.09
C GLU A 117 0.14 15.21 -10.56
N ARG A 118 -0.03 16.13 -11.51
CA ARG A 118 0.11 15.84 -12.94
C ARG A 118 1.51 15.37 -13.30
N GLN A 119 2.55 15.96 -12.71
CA GLN A 119 3.94 15.50 -12.92
C GLN A 119 4.11 14.05 -12.49
N ALA A 120 3.66 13.66 -11.29
CA ALA A 120 3.70 12.27 -10.87
C ALA A 120 2.91 11.35 -11.80
N GLN A 121 1.71 11.77 -12.22
CA GLN A 121 0.84 11.00 -13.10
C GLN A 121 1.45 10.72 -14.49
N THR A 122 2.41 11.53 -14.95
CA THR A 122 3.17 11.22 -16.18
C THR A 122 4.05 9.97 -16.07
N ILE A 123 4.48 9.62 -14.85
CA ILE A 123 5.35 8.47 -14.57
C ILE A 123 4.52 7.33 -13.97
N PHE A 124 3.63 7.63 -13.03
CA PHE A 124 2.77 6.69 -12.34
C PHE A 124 1.34 7.23 -12.27
N PRO A 125 0.44 6.83 -13.20
CA PRO A 125 -0.90 7.41 -13.32
C PRO A 125 -1.77 7.32 -12.05
N ALA A 126 -1.56 6.30 -11.22
CA ALA A 126 -2.27 6.13 -9.95
C ALA A 126 -1.64 6.95 -8.81
N SER A 127 -1.41 8.24 -9.06
CA SER A 127 -0.82 9.18 -8.09
C SER A 127 -1.80 10.28 -7.69
N LYS A 128 -1.77 10.66 -6.42
CA LYS A 128 -2.59 11.74 -5.85
C LYS A 128 -1.77 12.57 -4.86
N VAL A 129 -1.83 13.89 -4.95
CA VAL A 129 -1.34 14.79 -3.90
C VAL A 129 -2.44 14.95 -2.86
N VAL A 130 -2.17 14.57 -1.61
CA VAL A 130 -3.21 14.49 -0.56
C VAL A 130 -3.40 15.81 0.18
N GLY A 131 -4.64 16.21 0.38
CA GLY A 131 -5.07 17.35 1.19
C GLY A 131 -5.18 17.02 2.68
N ASP A 132 -5.20 18.08 3.48
CA ASP A 132 -5.53 17.95 4.90
C ASP A 132 -6.95 17.39 5.01
N PHE A 133 -7.13 16.40 5.89
CA PHE A 133 -8.39 15.69 6.14
C PHE A 133 -8.89 14.78 5.00
N ASP A 134 -8.10 14.54 3.95
CA ASP A 134 -8.45 13.53 2.95
C ASP A 134 -8.58 12.14 3.59
N VAL A 135 -9.55 11.35 3.11
CA VAL A 135 -9.80 9.98 3.55
C VAL A 135 -9.78 9.06 2.34
N PHE A 136 -9.05 7.95 2.46
CA PHE A 136 -8.91 6.96 1.39
C PHE A 136 -9.15 5.56 1.93
N ASP A 137 -9.88 4.75 1.16
CA ASP A 137 -10.04 3.33 1.41
C ASP A 137 -8.84 2.55 0.86
N ILE A 138 -8.49 1.47 1.56
CA ILE A 138 -7.45 0.49 1.17
C ILE A 138 -8.11 -0.86 1.01
#